data_AF-A0A8K0N533-F1
#
_entry.id   AF-A0A8K0N533-F1
#
_cell.length_a   1.000
_cell.length_b   1.000
_cell.length_c   1.000
_cell.angle_alpha   90.00
_cell.angle_beta   90.00
_cell.angle_gamma   90.00
#
_symmetry.space_group_name_H-M   'P 1'
#
loop_
_entity.id
_entity.type
_entity.pdbx_description
1 polymer ?
#
loop_
_entity_poly.entity_id
_entity_poly.type
_entity_poly.pdbx_seq_one_letter_code
_entity_poly.pdbx_strand_id
1 'polypeptide(L)'
;MGYDFFDARRLVDPSRPPSWSKILAVQSQLPYYDWVFWNDADTIITNPDISLENILNAAIGHSDFWASPDLVVTEDFNGVNAGVFFFRRSKWSERFLDTWWNQTSFVRFGSTISGDNTALKHLISNLPPKEQLDHVRTSPMQCLFNSYPWLPTWKNAYRLMSSPLKTWKGVYSNGDFMVHLAGLDEKKKWADRMLDELKAKRRLI
;
A
#
# COMPACT_ATOMS: atom_id res chain seq x y z
N MET A 1 13.28 -16.60 -10.72
CA MET A 1 14.01 -15.41 -10.22
C MET A 1 13.21 -14.87 -9.04
N GLY A 2 13.89 -14.37 -8.00
CA GLY A 2 13.24 -13.86 -6.78
C GLY A 2 13.06 -12.35 -6.82
N TYR A 3 12.67 -11.77 -5.67
CA TYR A 3 12.58 -10.33 -5.50
C TYR A 3 13.83 -9.77 -4.83
N ASP A 4 14.24 -8.57 -5.22
CA ASP A 4 15.25 -7.80 -4.52
C ASP A 4 14.58 -6.95 -3.43
N PHE A 5 15.07 -7.07 -2.19
CA PHE A 5 14.61 -6.25 -1.08
C PHE A 5 15.52 -5.03 -0.92
N PHE A 6 14.94 -3.84 -1.06
CA PHE A 6 15.66 -2.58 -0.88
C PHE A 6 15.26 -1.89 0.42
N ASP A 7 16.24 -1.70 1.30
CA ASP A 7 16.06 -0.98 2.55
C ASP A 7 16.34 0.52 2.38
N ALA A 8 15.27 1.31 2.43
CA ALA A 8 15.31 2.75 2.19
C ALA A 8 15.78 3.61 3.38
N ARG A 9 16.28 3.03 4.48
CA ARG A 9 16.73 3.79 5.68
C ARG A 9 17.70 4.93 5.36
N ARG A 10 18.53 4.79 4.33
CA ARG A 10 19.52 5.80 3.91
C ARG A 10 18.94 6.94 3.07
N LEU A 11 17.69 6.81 2.62
CA LEU A 11 17.00 7.81 1.80
C LEU A 11 16.00 8.64 2.61
N VAL A 12 16.05 8.55 3.95
CA VAL A 12 15.21 9.35 4.83
C VAL A 12 15.64 10.83 4.72
N ASP A 13 14.73 11.67 4.26
CA ASP A 13 14.93 13.12 4.21
C ASP A 13 14.33 13.76 5.48
N PRO A 14 15.15 14.31 6.39
CA PRO A 14 14.69 14.88 7.65
C PRO A 14 13.95 16.23 7.48
N SER A 15 13.97 16.84 6.29
CA SER A 15 13.23 18.07 6.00
C SER A 15 11.71 17.85 5.89
N ARG A 16 11.25 16.58 5.94
CA ARG A 16 9.83 16.20 5.91
C ARG A 16 9.52 15.10 6.92
N PRO A 17 8.23 14.90 7.28
CA PRO A 17 7.85 13.72 8.06
C PRO A 17 8.31 12.43 7.38
N PRO A 18 8.74 11.40 8.15
CA PRO A 18 9.39 10.20 7.59
C PRO A 18 8.59 9.49 6.48
N SER A 19 7.26 9.53 6.56
CA SER A 19 6.38 8.92 5.56
C SER A 19 6.56 9.48 4.15
N TRP A 20 7.09 10.70 3.98
CA TRP A 20 7.36 11.26 2.66
C TRP A 20 8.55 10.60 1.95
N SER A 21 9.49 10.02 2.69
CA SER A 21 10.73 9.47 2.13
C SER A 21 10.50 8.21 1.28
N LYS A 22 9.30 7.61 1.35
CA LYS A 22 8.86 6.54 0.43
C LYS A 22 8.91 6.97 -1.04
N ILE A 23 8.63 8.24 -1.32
CA ILE A 23 8.63 8.77 -2.68
C ILE A 23 10.06 8.74 -3.23
N LEU A 24 11.04 9.22 -2.46
CA LEU A 24 12.46 9.18 -2.83
C LEU A 24 12.96 7.74 -2.98
N ALA A 25 12.53 6.85 -2.09
CA ALA A 25 12.87 5.44 -2.15
C ALA A 25 12.41 4.81 -3.46
N VAL A 26 11.13 4.97 -3.82
CA VAL A 26 10.57 4.43 -5.06
C VAL A 26 11.24 5.06 -6.28
N GLN A 27 11.42 6.38 -6.30
CA GLN A 27 12.12 7.08 -7.39
C GLN A 27 13.52 6.53 -7.63
N SER A 28 14.27 6.21 -6.56
CA SER A 28 15.63 5.70 -6.67
C SER A 28 15.71 4.30 -7.30
N GLN A 29 14.66 3.49 -7.17
CA GLN A 29 14.63 2.10 -7.65
C GLN A 29 13.94 1.95 -9.00
N LEU A 30 13.04 2.86 -9.36
CA LEU A 30 12.24 2.80 -10.58
C LEU A 30 13.06 2.57 -11.88
N PRO A 31 14.26 3.17 -12.08
CA PRO A 31 15.06 2.90 -13.28
C PRO A 31 15.54 1.45 -13.41
N TYR A 32 15.62 0.69 -12.31
CA TYR A 32 16.25 -0.63 -12.26
C TYR A 32 15.26 -1.79 -12.27
N TYR A 33 13.99 -1.56 -11.92
CA TYR A 33 12.94 -2.60 -11.90
C TYR A 33 11.74 -2.25 -12.76
N ASP A 34 11.10 -3.26 -13.38
CA ASP A 34 9.88 -3.07 -14.17
C ASP A 34 8.70 -2.64 -13.29
N TRP A 35 8.67 -3.14 -12.06
CA TRP A 35 7.74 -2.78 -11.01
C TRP A 35 8.49 -2.56 -9.69
N VAL A 36 8.08 -1.55 -8.94
CA VAL A 36 8.52 -1.32 -7.56
C VAL A 36 7.30 -1.47 -6.66
N PHE A 37 7.34 -2.45 -5.76
CA PHE A 37 6.36 -2.61 -4.68
C PHE A 37 6.87 -1.88 -3.44
N TRP A 38 6.09 -0.92 -2.94
CA TRP A 38 6.34 -0.26 -1.66
C TRP A 38 5.45 -0.88 -0.58
N ASN A 39 6.01 -1.07 0.62
CA ASN A 39 5.26 -1.36 1.82
C ASN A 39 5.80 -0.57 3.03
N ASP A 40 4.89 -0.06 3.86
CA ASP A 40 5.24 0.62 5.11
C ASP A 40 5.81 -0.38 6.14
N ALA A 41 6.61 0.11 7.08
CA ALA A 41 7.32 -0.70 8.07
C ALA A 41 6.40 -1.42 9.09
N ASP A 42 5.12 -1.04 9.14
CA ASP A 42 4.07 -1.65 9.97
C ASP A 42 3.19 -2.64 9.18
N THR A 43 3.77 -3.24 8.15
CA THR A 43 3.17 -4.33 7.37
C THR A 43 3.89 -5.66 7.63
N ILE A 44 3.17 -6.77 7.49
CA ILE A 44 3.69 -8.13 7.71
C ILE A 44 3.22 -9.02 6.57
N ILE A 45 4.16 -9.66 5.87
CA ILE A 45 3.85 -10.70 4.88
C ILE A 45 3.39 -11.96 5.62
N THR A 46 2.13 -12.34 5.42
CA THR A 46 1.46 -13.47 6.08
C THR A 46 1.40 -14.71 5.21
N ASN A 47 1.43 -14.54 3.89
CA ASN A 47 1.43 -15.64 2.93
C ASN A 47 2.46 -15.39 1.81
N PRO A 48 3.70 -15.89 1.97
CA PRO A 48 4.76 -15.69 0.98
C PRO A 48 4.61 -16.56 -0.28
N ASP A 49 3.64 -17.48 -0.31
CA ASP A 49 3.38 -18.33 -1.48
C ASP A 49 2.61 -17.57 -2.58
N ILE A 50 2.02 -16.41 -2.23
CA ILE A 50 1.40 -15.50 -3.20
C ILE A 50 2.48 -14.59 -3.77
N SER A 51 2.69 -14.67 -5.08
CA SER A 51 3.64 -13.82 -5.79
C SER A 51 3.09 -12.40 -6.03
N LEU A 52 3.98 -11.42 -6.17
CA LEU A 52 3.62 -10.04 -6.49
C LEU A 52 2.98 -9.94 -7.89
N GLU A 53 3.38 -10.81 -8.83
CA GLU A 53 2.79 -10.92 -10.16
C GLU A 53 1.36 -11.43 -10.09
N ASN A 54 1.06 -12.39 -9.20
CA ASN A 54 -0.31 -12.88 -8.99
C ASN A 54 -1.20 -11.77 -8.42
N ILE A 55 -0.66 -10.95 -7.50
CA ILE A 55 -1.35 -9.77 -6.97
C ILE A 55 -1.63 -8.75 -8.08
N LEU A 56 -0.63 -8.40 -8.88
CA LEU A 56 -0.79 -7.46 -10.00
C LEU A 56 -1.82 -7.98 -11.02
N ASN A 57 -1.73 -9.25 -11.42
CA ASN A 57 -2.68 -9.85 -12.35
C ASN A 57 -4.11 -9.87 -11.79
N ALA A 58 -4.29 -10.16 -10.50
CA ALA A 58 -5.59 -10.11 -9.85
C ALA A 58 -6.15 -8.67 -9.71
N ALA A 59 -5.29 -7.67 -9.54
CA ALA A 59 -5.69 -6.27 -9.44
C ALA A 59 -6.00 -5.64 -10.82
N ILE A 60 -5.23 -5.99 -11.85
CA ILE A 60 -5.28 -5.38 -13.18
C ILE A 60 -6.21 -6.17 -14.11
N GLY A 61 -6.21 -7.50 -14.02
CA GLY A 61 -6.96 -8.42 -14.87
C GLY A 61 -6.17 -9.01 -16.04
N HIS A 62 -4.89 -8.65 -16.20
CA HIS A 62 -3.98 -9.20 -17.20
C HIS A 62 -2.51 -8.98 -16.78
N SER A 63 -1.59 -9.59 -17.52
CA SER A 63 -0.13 -9.48 -17.32
C SER A 63 0.60 -8.70 -18.41
N ASP A 64 -0.10 -8.11 -19.39
CA ASP A 64 0.53 -7.24 -20.40
C ASP A 64 1.11 -5.98 -19.74
N PHE A 65 2.44 -5.88 -19.73
CA PHE A 65 3.19 -4.78 -19.14
C PHE A 65 2.91 -3.42 -19.80
N TRP A 66 2.70 -3.38 -21.12
CA TRP A 66 2.53 -2.14 -21.86
C TRP A 66 1.10 -1.61 -21.79
N ALA A 67 0.13 -2.51 -21.59
CA ALA A 67 -1.27 -2.16 -21.32
C ALA A 67 -1.56 -1.94 -19.83
N SER A 68 -0.59 -2.21 -18.94
CA SER A 68 -0.79 -2.08 -17.50
C SER A 68 -0.81 -0.61 -17.03
N PRO A 69 -1.60 -0.29 -15.99
CA PRO A 69 -1.55 1.00 -15.32
C PRO A 69 -0.17 1.24 -14.71
N ASP A 70 0.12 2.49 -14.37
CA ASP A 70 1.39 2.89 -13.81
C ASP A 70 1.43 2.89 -12.28
N LEU A 71 0.28 3.12 -11.64
CA LEU A 71 0.10 3.10 -10.19
C LEU A 71 -1.03 2.13 -9.82
N VAL A 72 -0.71 1.12 -9.00
CA VAL A 72 -1.70 0.20 -8.42
C VAL A 72 -1.78 0.44 -6.91
N VAL A 73 -2.96 0.79 -6.42
CA VAL A 73 -3.22 1.15 -5.02
C VAL A 73 -4.42 0.37 -4.48
N THR A 74 -4.62 0.43 -3.16
CA THR A 74 -5.86 0.00 -2.52
C THR A 74 -6.63 1.17 -1.94
N GLU A 75 -7.93 0.99 -1.77
CA GLU A 75 -8.79 1.92 -1.04
C GLU A 75 -9.38 1.30 0.21
N ASP A 76 -9.35 2.06 1.31
CA ASP A 76 -9.99 1.72 2.57
C ASP A 76 -11.19 2.64 2.85
N PHE A 77 -11.71 2.61 4.08
CA PHE A 77 -12.82 3.49 4.51
C PHE A 77 -12.57 4.99 4.33
N ASN A 78 -11.30 5.40 4.26
CA ASN A 78 -10.85 6.78 4.11
C ASN A 78 -10.38 7.11 2.69
N GLY A 79 -10.55 6.21 1.71
CA GLY A 79 -10.09 6.36 0.33
C GLY A 79 -8.74 5.67 0.09
N VAL A 80 -7.97 6.15 -0.89
CA VAL A 80 -6.68 5.57 -1.27
C VAL A 80 -5.72 5.51 -0.08
N ASN A 81 -4.91 4.46 -0.03
CA ASN A 81 -3.89 4.26 0.99
C ASN A 81 -2.48 4.25 0.38
N ALA A 82 -1.61 5.14 0.88
CA ALA A 82 -0.22 5.27 0.47
C ALA A 82 0.76 4.37 1.25
N GLY A 83 0.27 3.39 2.01
CA GLY A 83 1.12 2.52 2.81
C GLY A 83 1.59 1.27 2.07
N VAL A 84 0.83 0.82 1.07
CA VAL A 84 1.25 -0.25 0.15
C VAL A 84 0.74 0.06 -1.26
N PHE A 85 1.63 -0.03 -2.24
CA PHE A 85 1.30 0.24 -3.64
C PHE A 85 2.38 -0.31 -4.59
N PHE A 86 2.04 -0.35 -5.87
CA PHE A 86 2.98 -0.66 -6.94
C PHE A 86 3.14 0.54 -7.87
N PHE A 87 4.38 0.81 -8.29
CA PHE A 87 4.67 1.66 -9.45
C PHE A 87 5.31 0.83 -10.56
N ARG A 88 4.80 0.99 -11.78
CA ARG A 88 5.43 0.49 -12.99
C ARG A 88 6.51 1.47 -13.45
N ARG A 89 7.61 0.98 -14.02
CA ARG A 89 8.60 1.85 -14.67
C ARG A 89 8.00 2.49 -15.91
N SER A 90 7.77 3.80 -15.84
CA SER A 90 7.35 4.60 -16.99
C SER A 90 7.65 6.08 -16.79
N LYS A 91 7.54 6.85 -17.87
CA LYS A 91 7.62 8.31 -17.82
C LYS A 91 6.47 8.95 -17.07
N TRP A 92 5.33 8.28 -16.97
CA TRP A 92 4.23 8.77 -16.15
C TRP A 92 4.59 8.64 -14.66
N SER A 93 5.09 7.48 -14.23
CA SER A 93 5.50 7.22 -12.86
C SER A 93 6.59 8.19 -12.37
N GLU A 94 7.62 8.44 -13.20
CA GLU A 94 8.67 9.43 -12.91
C GLU A 94 8.06 10.82 -12.62
N ARG A 95 7.18 11.31 -13.49
CA ARG A 95 6.53 12.62 -13.34
C ARG A 95 5.56 12.66 -12.15
N PHE A 96 4.80 11.59 -11.93
CA PHE A 96 3.84 11.53 -10.85
C PHE A 96 4.55 11.54 -9.49
N LEU A 97 5.63 10.78 -9.33
CA LEU A 97 6.44 10.78 -8.11
C LEU A 97 7.10 12.14 -7.86
N ASP A 98 7.61 12.81 -8.90
CA ASP A 98 8.14 14.17 -8.78
C ASP A 98 7.05 15.17 -8.36
N THR A 99 5.88 15.11 -9.00
CA THR A 99 4.73 15.94 -8.63
C THR A 99 4.28 15.67 -7.19
N TRP A 100 4.27 14.41 -6.75
CA TRP A 100 3.95 14.01 -5.39
C TRP A 100 4.96 14.55 -4.39
N TRP A 101 6.26 14.42 -4.65
CA TRP A 101 7.29 15.05 -3.84
C TRP A 101 7.12 16.58 -3.80
N ASN A 102 6.64 17.22 -4.86
CA ASN A 102 6.47 18.67 -4.87
C ASN A 102 5.17 19.18 -4.21
N GLN A 103 4.35 18.31 -3.60
CA GLN A 103 3.16 18.68 -2.82
C GLN A 103 3.50 19.27 -1.43
N THR A 104 4.28 20.33 -1.39
CA THR A 104 4.84 20.92 -0.15
C THR A 104 3.78 21.47 0.81
N SER A 105 2.62 21.90 0.31
CA SER A 105 1.49 22.37 1.13
C SER A 105 0.88 21.30 2.04
N PHE A 106 1.16 20.02 1.76
CA PHE A 106 0.71 18.88 2.57
C PHE A 106 1.76 18.41 3.58
N VAL A 107 2.97 18.99 3.60
CA VAL A 107 4.02 18.65 4.55
C VAL A 107 3.68 19.22 5.92
N ARG A 108 3.48 18.34 6.91
CA ARG A 108 3.02 18.71 8.26
C ARG A 108 3.78 17.93 9.33
N PHE A 109 4.66 18.59 10.07
CA PHE A 109 5.32 18.01 11.23
C PHE A 109 4.38 17.92 12.44
N GLY A 110 4.54 16.89 13.27
CA GLY A 110 3.76 16.72 14.50
C GLY A 110 2.27 16.40 14.29
N SER A 111 1.84 16.15 13.05
CA SER A 111 0.46 15.82 12.70
C SER A 111 0.22 14.31 12.81
N THR A 112 -0.96 13.92 13.30
CA THR A 112 -1.44 12.53 13.25
C THR A 112 -2.01 12.15 11.88
N ILE A 113 -2.27 13.14 11.02
CA ILE A 113 -2.68 12.95 9.63
C ILE A 113 -1.44 12.79 8.76
N SER A 114 -1.37 11.70 7.99
CA SER A 114 -0.32 11.43 7.02
C SER A 114 -0.45 12.36 5.81
N GLY A 115 0.43 13.36 5.77
CA GLY A 115 0.48 14.36 4.69
C GLY A 115 0.78 13.76 3.31
N ASP A 116 1.66 12.75 3.25
CA ASP A 116 1.98 12.03 2.01
C ASP A 116 0.73 11.34 1.42
N ASN A 117 -0.07 10.67 2.26
CA ASN A 117 -1.30 10.03 1.83
C ASN A 117 -2.38 11.05 1.45
N THR A 118 -2.48 12.17 2.17
CA THR A 118 -3.40 13.27 1.79
C THR A 118 -3.01 13.87 0.44
N ALA A 119 -1.72 14.08 0.20
CA ALA A 119 -1.21 14.56 -1.09
C ALA A 119 -1.50 13.55 -2.22
N LEU A 120 -1.31 12.25 -1.99
CA LEU A 120 -1.64 11.21 -2.97
C LEU A 120 -3.13 11.25 -3.37
N LYS A 121 -4.02 11.32 -2.39
CA LYS A 121 -5.47 11.44 -2.63
C LYS A 121 -5.80 12.67 -3.44
N HIS A 122 -5.22 13.82 -3.08
CA HIS A 122 -5.40 15.07 -3.78
C HIS A 122 -4.94 14.97 -5.25
N LEU A 123 -3.78 14.38 -5.50
CA LEU A 123 -3.26 14.22 -6.86
C LEU A 123 -4.18 13.33 -7.70
N ILE A 124 -4.52 12.14 -7.20
CA ILE A 124 -5.40 11.21 -7.94
C ILE A 124 -6.77 11.85 -8.22
N SER A 125 -7.35 12.58 -7.27
CA SER A 125 -8.66 13.23 -7.47
C SER A 125 -8.64 14.38 -8.47
N ASN A 126 -7.47 14.95 -8.76
CA ASN A 126 -7.31 16.07 -9.70
C ASN A 126 -6.70 15.65 -11.04
N LEU A 127 -6.47 14.35 -11.27
CA LEU A 127 -6.05 13.86 -12.57
C LEU A 127 -7.18 14.05 -13.60
N PRO A 128 -6.86 14.35 -14.87
CA PRO A 128 -7.83 14.25 -15.96
C PRO A 128 -8.46 12.84 -15.98
N PRO A 129 -9.75 12.68 -16.26
CA PRO A 129 -10.42 11.38 -16.20
C PRO A 129 -9.77 10.29 -17.06
N LYS A 130 -9.29 10.66 -18.25
CA LYS A 130 -8.56 9.74 -19.12
C LYS A 130 -7.23 9.32 -18.51
N GLU A 131 -6.48 10.26 -17.95
CA GLU A 131 -5.19 9.97 -17.31
C GLU A 131 -5.37 9.07 -16.08
N GLN A 132 -6.38 9.34 -15.27
CA GLN A 132 -6.71 8.47 -14.13
C GLN A 132 -7.07 7.05 -14.59
N LEU A 133 -7.88 6.91 -15.64
CA LEU A 133 -8.28 5.61 -16.20
C LEU A 133 -7.08 4.83 -16.76
N ASP A 134 -6.20 5.50 -17.49
CA ASP A 134 -5.07 4.88 -18.18
C ASP A 134 -3.94 4.51 -17.22
N HIS A 135 -3.74 5.31 -16.15
CA HIS A 135 -2.53 5.21 -15.31
C HIS A 135 -2.76 4.75 -13.87
N VAL A 136 -3.98 4.83 -13.33
CA VAL A 136 -4.25 4.50 -11.93
C VAL A 136 -5.25 3.36 -11.81
N ARG A 137 -4.86 2.30 -11.11
CA ARG A 137 -5.75 1.18 -10.78
C ARG A 137 -5.92 1.06 -9.27
N THR A 138 -7.15 1.23 -8.81
CA THR A 138 -7.57 0.78 -7.47
C THR A 138 -7.87 -0.72 -7.53
N SER A 139 -7.24 -1.49 -6.65
CA SER A 139 -7.49 -2.92 -6.49
C SER A 139 -8.97 -3.19 -6.17
N PRO A 140 -9.62 -4.18 -6.80
CA PRO A 140 -11.02 -4.50 -6.52
C PRO A 140 -11.26 -4.92 -5.07
N MET A 141 -10.26 -5.56 -4.45
CA MET A 141 -10.20 -6.01 -3.06
C MET A 141 -9.02 -5.35 -2.35
N GLN A 142 -9.26 -4.69 -1.23
CA GLN A 142 -8.19 -4.12 -0.40
C GLN A 142 -7.31 -5.24 0.19
N CYS A 143 -7.91 -6.35 0.61
CA CYS A 143 -7.22 -7.50 1.22
C CYS A 143 -6.30 -8.28 0.26
N LEU A 144 -6.28 -7.91 -1.03
CA LEU A 144 -5.35 -8.52 -1.99
C LEU A 144 -3.89 -8.29 -1.59
N PHE A 145 -3.58 -7.11 -1.04
CA PHE A 145 -2.24 -6.78 -0.54
C PHE A 145 -2.20 -5.72 0.58
N ASN A 146 -3.36 -5.30 1.11
CA ASN A 146 -3.46 -4.30 2.17
C ASN A 146 -4.52 -4.65 3.23
N SER A 147 -4.53 -5.89 3.72
CA SER A 147 -5.54 -6.31 4.70
C SER A 147 -5.37 -5.60 6.04
N TYR A 148 -6.47 -5.28 6.71
CA TYR A 148 -6.47 -4.74 8.06
C TYR A 148 -6.96 -5.78 9.08
N PRO A 149 -6.33 -5.87 10.26
CA PRO A 149 -6.81 -6.78 11.28
C PRO A 149 -8.23 -6.41 11.72
N TRP A 150 -9.03 -7.44 11.95
CA TRP A 150 -10.35 -7.27 12.54
C TRP A 150 -10.24 -7.02 14.03
N LEU A 151 -10.93 -5.98 14.51
CA LEU A 151 -11.06 -5.71 15.95
C LEU A 151 -12.54 -5.57 16.32
N PRO A 152 -13.00 -6.17 17.42
CA PRO A 152 -14.38 -6.04 17.90
C PRO A 152 -14.59 -4.69 18.59
N THR A 153 -14.39 -3.59 17.87
CA THR A 153 -14.67 -2.23 18.35
C THR A 153 -16.03 -1.76 17.86
N TRP A 154 -16.66 -0.83 18.58
CA TRP A 154 -17.91 -0.18 18.13
C TRP A 154 -17.78 0.43 16.74
N LYS A 155 -16.61 1.02 16.43
CA LYS A 155 -16.31 1.56 15.10
C LYS A 155 -16.37 0.49 14.01
N ASN A 156 -15.79 -0.68 14.26
CA ASN A 156 -15.78 -1.77 13.29
C ASN A 156 -17.14 -2.48 13.21
N ALA A 157 -17.85 -2.64 14.33
CA ALA A 157 -19.22 -3.12 14.34
C ALA A 157 -20.14 -2.22 13.52
N TYR A 158 -20.03 -0.89 13.71
CA TYR A 158 -20.76 0.09 12.92
C TYR A 158 -20.43 -0.02 11.42
N ARG A 159 -19.14 -0.09 11.06
CA ARG A 159 -18.71 -0.27 9.66
C ARG A 159 -19.26 -1.54 9.03
N LEU A 160 -19.30 -2.65 9.76
CA LEU A 160 -19.85 -3.91 9.29
C LEU A 160 -21.35 -3.80 9.02
N MET A 161 -22.10 -3.11 9.89
CA MET A 161 -23.53 -2.89 9.71
C MET A 161 -23.82 -1.89 8.58
N SER A 162 -23.07 -0.78 8.50
CA SER A 162 -23.33 0.30 7.56
C SER A 162 -22.78 0.05 6.16
N SER A 163 -21.72 -0.75 6.05
CA SER A 163 -20.98 -0.98 4.79
C SER A 163 -20.32 -2.36 4.80
N PRO A 164 -21.10 -3.45 4.85
CA PRO A 164 -20.58 -4.80 4.98
C PRO A 164 -19.61 -5.16 3.86
N LEU A 165 -19.98 -4.91 2.59
CA LEU A 165 -19.11 -5.21 1.44
C LEU A 165 -17.75 -4.52 1.55
N LYS A 166 -17.73 -3.22 1.89
CA LYS A 166 -16.47 -2.48 2.05
C LYS A 166 -15.63 -3.01 3.21
N THR A 167 -16.28 -3.48 4.28
CA THR A 167 -15.61 -4.15 5.40
C THR A 167 -14.97 -5.45 4.97
N TRP A 168 -15.73 -6.33 4.29
CA TRP A 168 -15.26 -7.63 3.83
C TRP A 168 -14.13 -7.52 2.80
N LYS A 169 -14.13 -6.48 1.98
CA LYS A 169 -13.07 -6.21 1.00
C LYS A 169 -11.69 -5.95 1.60
N GLY A 170 -11.61 -5.56 2.89
CA GLY A 170 -10.35 -5.12 3.50
C GLY A 170 -9.98 -5.80 4.80
N VAL A 171 -10.88 -6.59 5.38
CA VAL A 171 -10.58 -7.32 6.61
C VAL A 171 -9.64 -8.49 6.35
N TYR A 172 -8.63 -8.62 7.19
CA TYR A 172 -7.66 -9.70 7.14
C TYR A 172 -8.33 -11.06 7.36
N SER A 173 -8.01 -11.99 6.46
CA SER A 173 -8.37 -13.39 6.55
C SER A 173 -7.13 -14.28 6.46
N ASN A 174 -7.23 -15.48 7.02
CA ASN A 174 -6.17 -16.47 6.89
C ASN A 174 -5.96 -16.81 5.41
N GLY A 175 -4.72 -16.64 4.92
CA GLY A 175 -4.36 -16.87 3.53
C GLY A 175 -4.09 -15.58 2.74
N ASP A 176 -4.48 -14.42 3.28
CA ASP A 176 -4.12 -13.12 2.68
C ASP A 176 -2.60 -12.96 2.60
N PHE A 177 -2.15 -12.25 1.57
CA PHE A 177 -0.73 -11.99 1.31
C PHE A 177 -0.04 -11.24 2.46
N MET A 178 -0.68 -10.15 2.92
CA MET A 178 -0.09 -9.22 3.86
C MET A 178 -1.16 -8.58 4.74
N VAL A 179 -0.76 -8.24 5.96
CA VAL A 179 -1.55 -7.43 6.88
C VAL A 179 -0.83 -6.12 7.20
N HIS A 180 -1.58 -5.03 7.26
CA HIS A 180 -1.12 -3.69 7.54
C HIS A 180 -1.72 -3.20 8.87
N LEU A 181 -0.86 -2.82 9.81
CA LEU A 181 -1.22 -2.38 11.15
C LEU A 181 -1.52 -0.87 11.21
N ALA A 182 -2.14 -0.36 10.14
CA ALA A 182 -2.41 1.05 9.93
C ALA A 182 -3.27 1.64 11.06
N GLY A 183 -2.77 2.70 11.70
CA GLY A 183 -3.50 3.42 12.74
C GLY A 183 -3.77 2.62 14.02
N LEU A 184 -3.11 1.47 14.21
CA LEU A 184 -3.15 0.74 15.46
C LEU A 184 -2.13 1.27 16.46
N ASP A 185 -2.52 1.29 17.73
CA ASP A 185 -1.60 1.44 18.84
C ASP A 185 -0.87 0.12 19.10
N GLU A 186 0.27 0.17 19.80
CA GLU A 186 1.02 -1.02 20.22
C GLU A 186 1.38 -1.97 19.06
N LYS A 187 1.71 -1.43 17.88
CA LYS A 187 1.99 -2.19 16.65
C LYS A 187 2.97 -3.35 16.83
N LYS A 188 3.96 -3.19 17.72
CA LYS A 188 4.90 -4.25 18.06
C LYS A 188 4.22 -5.50 18.65
N LYS A 189 3.29 -5.32 19.60
CA LYS A 189 2.54 -6.44 20.20
C LYS A 189 1.67 -7.16 19.16
N TRP A 190 1.08 -6.40 18.25
CA TRP A 190 0.33 -6.94 17.11
C TRP A 190 1.22 -7.78 16.19
N ALA A 191 2.39 -7.24 15.84
CA ALA A 191 3.35 -7.93 15.01
C ALA A 191 3.85 -9.22 15.66
N ASP A 192 4.21 -9.17 16.95
CA ASP A 192 4.68 -10.34 17.70
C ASP A 192 3.61 -11.44 17.72
N ARG A 193 2.34 -11.08 18.01
CA ARG A 193 1.21 -12.02 17.97
C ARG A 193 1.05 -12.68 16.60
N MET A 194 1.06 -11.89 15.53
CA MET A 194 0.87 -12.42 14.17
C MET A 194 2.04 -13.32 13.75
N LEU A 195 3.26 -12.95 14.09
CA LEU A 195 4.44 -13.77 13.82
C LEU A 195 4.39 -15.10 14.59
N ASP A 196 3.90 -15.10 15.82
CA ASP A 196 3.74 -16.33 16.61
C ASP A 196 2.65 -17.24 16.02
N GLU A 197 1.52 -16.68 15.59
CA GLU A 197 0.47 -17.42 14.86
C GLU A 197 1.00 -18.05 13.55
N LEU A 198 1.82 -17.31 12.79
CA LEU A 198 2.45 -17.82 11.56
C LEU A 198 3.46 -18.94 11.84
N LYS A 199 4.29 -18.78 12.87
CA LYS A 199 5.25 -19.83 13.30
C LYS A 199 4.54 -21.09 13.76
N ALA A 200 3.45 -20.95 14.52
CA ALA A 200 2.66 -22.09 14.98
C ALA A 200 2.09 -22.88 13.79
N LYS A 201 1.56 -22.21 12.77
CA LYS A 201 1.06 -22.87 11.55
C LYS A 201 2.15 -23.59 10.77
N ARG A 202 3.33 -22.98 10.61
CA ARG A 202 4.47 -23.61 9.92
C ARG A 202 5.00 -24.87 10.60
N ARG A 203 4.74 -25.05 11.90
CA ARG A 203 5.11 -26.27 12.63
C ARG A 203 4.11 -27.42 12.44
N LEU A 204 2.94 -27.15 11.87
CA LEU A 204 1.87 -28.13 11.66
C LEU A 204 1.84 -28.72 10.24
N ILE A 205 2.71 -28.23 9.35
CA ILE A 205 2.89 -28.66 7.96
C ILE A 205 4.26 -29.33 7.84
#